data_AF-A0A3D1P8F3-F1
#
_entry.id   AF-A0A3D1P8F3-F1
#
_cell.length_a   1.000
_cell.length_b   1.000
_cell.length_c   1.000
_cell.angle_alpha   90.00
_cell.angle_beta   90.00
_cell.angle_gamma   90.00
#
_symmetry.space_group_name_H-M   'P 1'
#
loop_
_entity.id
_entity.type
_entity.pdbx_description
1 polymer ?
#
loop_
_entity_poly.entity_id
_entity_poly.type
_entity_poly.pdbx_seq_one_letter_code
_entity_poly.pdbx_strand_id
1 'polypeptide(L)'
;MMQFYPPRRYDIVLTNNRSKSISLNLPMPGFVFLGCGNDYWIWAVLGKQFDPHSQLYHAPLPNVMPSGAICFGDSSLTPCSSQGIVQACSLFWSSPFSDHVVDGKSKSHRADVRNFLCELSNRKSKKYPIADLVPLSLGSVSSVINQIVER
;
A
#
# COMPACT_ATOMS: atom_id res chain seq x y z
N MET A 1 -14.36 -7.78 3.64
CA MET A 1 -14.19 -7.99 2.19
C MET A 1 -12.71 -7.93 1.84
N MET A 2 -12.23 -8.70 0.85
CA MET A 2 -10.81 -8.72 0.47
C MET A 2 -10.63 -8.71 -1.05
N GLN A 3 -9.59 -8.03 -1.53
CA GLN A 3 -9.20 -7.99 -2.93
C GLN A 3 -7.69 -8.14 -3.08
N PHE A 4 -7.27 -8.98 -4.02
CA PHE A 4 -5.88 -9.12 -4.43
C PHE A 4 -5.62 -8.36 -5.73
N TYR A 5 -4.50 -7.66 -5.77
CA TYR A 5 -4.00 -6.97 -6.94
C TYR A 5 -2.62 -7.52 -7.31
N PRO A 6 -2.43 -8.12 -8.50
CA PRO A 6 -1.12 -8.61 -8.92
C PRO A 6 -0.15 -7.46 -9.17
N PRO A 7 1.17 -7.73 -9.21
CA PRO A 7 2.18 -6.72 -9.56
C PRO A 7 1.84 -6.02 -10.88
N ARG A 8 1.70 -4.70 -10.83
CA ARG A 8 1.37 -3.85 -11.98
C ARG A 8 1.99 -2.47 -11.82
N ARG A 9 1.88 -1.64 -12.87
CA ARG A 9 2.26 -0.23 -12.79
C ARG A 9 1.12 0.57 -12.21
N TYR A 10 1.46 1.57 -11.40
CA TYR A 10 0.53 2.53 -10.86
C TYR A 10 0.99 3.93 -11.21
N ASP A 11 0.01 4.78 -11.51
CA ASP A 11 0.16 6.23 -11.50
C ASP A 11 -0.15 6.72 -10.09
N ILE A 12 0.81 7.40 -9.48
CA ILE A 12 0.65 7.99 -8.15
C ILE A 12 1.07 9.45 -8.17
N VAL A 13 0.48 10.24 -7.29
CA VAL A 13 0.88 11.63 -7.08
C VAL A 13 1.55 11.72 -5.71
N LEU A 14 2.81 12.16 -5.69
CA LEU A 14 3.49 12.53 -4.45
C LEU A 14 3.33 14.03 -4.23
N THR A 15 3.05 14.44 -2.99
CA THR A 15 2.97 15.85 -2.59
C THR A 15 3.85 16.12 -1.37
N ASN A 16 4.16 17.39 -1.14
CA ASN A 16 4.82 17.87 0.07
C ASN A 16 4.10 19.10 0.62
N ASN A 17 4.46 19.49 1.84
CA ASN A 17 3.91 20.67 2.52
C ASN A 17 4.17 22.03 1.82
N ARG A 18 4.87 22.04 0.67
CA ARG A 18 5.12 23.23 -0.17
C ARG A 18 4.24 23.26 -1.43
N SER A 19 3.19 22.44 -1.48
CA SER A 19 2.23 22.35 -2.59
C SER A 19 2.82 21.95 -3.94
N LYS A 20 4.01 21.33 -3.96
CA LYS A 20 4.60 20.79 -5.19
C LYS A 20 4.20 19.33 -5.32
N SER A 21 3.42 19.03 -6.36
CA SER A 21 3.02 17.67 -6.70
C SER A 21 3.90 17.10 -7.82
N ILE A 22 4.22 15.82 -7.74
CA ILE A 22 4.95 15.07 -8.76
C ILE A 22 4.17 13.80 -9.07
N SER A 23 3.80 13.63 -10.35
CA SER A 23 3.19 12.39 -10.83
C SER A 23 4.25 11.39 -11.22
N LEU A 24 4.14 10.17 -10.71
CA LEU A 24 5.05 9.07 -11.00
C LEU A 24 4.27 7.90 -11.58
N ASN A 25 4.81 7.31 -12.65
CA ASN A 25 4.36 6.01 -13.17
C ASN A 25 5.45 4.98 -12.87
N LEU A 26 5.18 3.99 -12.01
CA LEU A 26 6.20 3.05 -11.56
C LEU A 26 5.64 1.64 -11.27
N PRO A 27 6.47 0.58 -11.41
CA PRO A 27 6.03 -0.77 -11.12
C PRO A 27 5.93 -0.97 -9.60
N MET A 28 4.87 -1.63 -9.14
CA MET A 28 4.64 -1.96 -7.74
C MET A 28 4.63 -3.47 -7.51
N PRO A 29 4.81 -3.94 -6.25
CA PRO A 29 4.57 -5.34 -5.90
C PRO A 29 3.07 -5.69 -6.02
N GLY A 30 2.73 -6.95 -5.71
CA GLY A 30 1.34 -7.31 -5.50
C GLY A 30 0.82 -6.72 -4.20
N PHE A 31 -0.48 -6.50 -4.11
CA PHE A 31 -1.14 -5.98 -2.92
C PHE A 31 -2.34 -6.83 -2.52
N VAL A 32 -2.57 -6.93 -1.21
CA VAL A 32 -3.84 -7.38 -0.64
C VAL A 32 -4.50 -6.18 0.03
N PHE A 33 -5.72 -5.87 -0.40
CA PHE A 33 -6.61 -4.91 0.25
C PHE A 33 -7.64 -5.66 1.07
N LEU A 34 -7.85 -5.21 2.31
CA LEU A 34 -8.87 -5.73 3.20
C LEU A 34 -9.75 -4.56 3.65
N GLY A 35 -11.05 -4.79 3.74
CA GLY A 35 -11.97 -3.92 4.45
C GLY A 35 -12.74 -4.73 5.50
N CYS A 36 -12.96 -4.13 6.67
CA CYS A 36 -13.74 -4.69 7.77
C CYS A 36 -14.37 -3.53 8.56
N GLY A 37 -15.68 -3.57 8.80
CA GLY A 37 -16.39 -2.45 9.41
C GLY A 37 -16.20 -1.16 8.60
N ASN A 38 -15.60 -0.13 9.19
CA ASN A 38 -15.31 1.15 8.53
C ASN A 38 -13.83 1.31 8.14
N ASP A 39 -13.02 0.30 8.43
CA ASP A 39 -11.58 0.36 8.28
C ASP A 39 -11.11 -0.41 7.04
N TYR A 40 -10.01 0.06 6.48
CA TYR A 40 -9.37 -0.54 5.32
C TYR A 40 -7.86 -0.66 5.52
N TRP A 41 -7.30 -1.74 5.00
CA TRP A 41 -5.89 -2.05 5.08
C TRP A 41 -5.32 -2.41 3.71
N ILE A 42 -4.03 -2.18 3.55
CA ILE A 42 -3.25 -2.59 2.39
C ILE A 42 -1.90 -3.15 2.84
N TRP A 43 -1.52 -4.29 2.29
CA TRP A 43 -0.20 -4.87 2.45
C TRP A 43 0.40 -5.29 1.13
N ALA A 44 1.72 -5.22 1.01
CA ALA A 44 2.44 -5.78 -0.12
C ALA A 44 2.62 -7.29 0.06
N VAL A 45 2.53 -8.04 -1.04
CA VAL A 45 2.75 -9.48 -1.10
C VAL A 45 3.62 -9.85 -2.30
N LEU A 46 4.24 -11.02 -2.23
CA LEU A 46 5.03 -11.57 -3.33
C LEU A 46 4.17 -12.42 -4.26
N GLY A 47 4.64 -12.60 -5.49
CA GLY A 47 3.98 -13.46 -6.47
C GLY A 47 2.95 -12.73 -7.36
N LYS A 48 2.40 -13.47 -8.31
CA LYS A 48 1.42 -12.99 -9.29
C LYS A 48 -0.01 -13.51 -9.04
N GLN A 49 -0.14 -14.46 -8.13
CA GLN A 49 -1.40 -15.08 -7.75
C GLN A 49 -1.60 -14.85 -6.25
N PHE A 50 -2.85 -14.85 -5.83
CA PHE A 50 -3.18 -14.76 -4.42
C PHE A 50 -2.71 -16.03 -3.70
N ASP A 51 -1.98 -15.84 -2.59
CA ASP A 51 -1.55 -16.92 -1.70
C ASP A 51 -1.89 -16.52 -0.25
N PRO A 52 -2.83 -17.22 0.42
CA PRO A 52 -3.21 -16.93 1.80
C PRO A 52 -2.09 -17.21 2.80
N HIS A 53 -1.08 -18.00 2.44
CA HIS A 53 0.07 -18.31 3.29
C HIS A 53 1.26 -17.37 3.05
N SER A 54 1.16 -16.46 2.09
CA SER A 54 2.23 -15.50 1.79
C SER A 54 2.53 -14.62 3.01
N GLN A 55 3.83 -14.37 3.20
CA GLN A 55 4.34 -13.33 4.08
C GLN A 55 3.81 -11.96 3.64
N LEU A 56 3.44 -11.13 4.63
CA LEU A 56 3.08 -9.73 4.41
C LEU A 56 4.29 -8.82 4.48
N TYR A 57 4.28 -7.76 3.68
CA TYR A 57 5.26 -6.69 3.70
C TYR A 57 4.55 -5.36 3.86
N HIS A 58 5.26 -4.37 4.39
CA HIS A 58 4.78 -2.99 4.37
C HIS A 58 4.48 -2.58 2.92
N ALA A 59 3.32 -1.94 2.71
CA ALA A 59 3.06 -1.30 1.43
C ALA A 59 4.10 -0.18 1.24
N PRO A 60 4.86 -0.15 0.12
CA PRO A 60 5.93 0.81 -0.10
C PRO A 60 5.37 2.17 -0.56
N LEU A 61 4.43 2.72 0.22
CA LEU A 61 3.62 3.89 -0.11
C LEU A 61 3.38 4.72 1.16
N PRO A 62 3.35 6.06 1.07
CA PRO A 62 2.86 6.90 2.16
C PRO A 62 1.40 6.61 2.53
N ASN A 63 0.88 7.26 3.57
CA ASN A 63 -0.51 7.14 4.03
C ASN A 63 -0.95 5.73 4.49
N VAL A 64 0.00 4.80 4.66
CA VAL A 64 -0.25 3.45 5.20
C VAL A 64 0.45 3.30 6.55
N MET A 65 -0.30 3.08 7.62
CA MET A 65 0.23 2.92 8.97
C MET A 65 1.12 1.68 9.09
N PRO A 66 1.96 1.56 10.14
CA PRO A 66 2.80 0.37 10.35
C PRO A 66 2.02 -0.95 10.38
N SER A 67 0.75 -0.93 10.79
CA SER A 67 -0.15 -2.08 10.78
C SER A 67 -0.70 -2.45 9.40
N GLY A 68 -0.52 -1.60 8.38
CA GLY A 68 -1.17 -1.68 7.08
C GLY A 68 -2.48 -0.90 6.96
N ALA A 69 -2.99 -0.32 8.07
CA ALA A 69 -4.21 0.48 8.03
C ALA A 69 -4.00 1.72 7.14
N ILE A 70 -4.98 2.03 6.29
CA ILE A 70 -4.91 3.17 5.38
C ILE A 70 -5.42 4.42 6.11
N CYS A 71 -4.64 5.50 6.05
CA CYS A 71 -5.07 6.82 6.50
C CYS A 71 -5.69 7.58 5.32
N PHE A 72 -6.98 7.84 5.38
CA PHE A 72 -7.73 8.60 4.36
C PHE A 72 -7.88 10.10 4.71
N GLY A 73 -7.22 10.56 5.77
CA GLY A 73 -7.42 11.92 6.31
C GLY A 73 -8.88 12.15 6.70
N ASP A 74 -9.43 13.29 6.28
CA ASP A 74 -10.80 13.69 6.60
C ASP A 74 -11.86 13.10 5.65
N SER A 75 -11.49 12.18 4.76
CA SER A 75 -12.43 11.59 3.81
C SER A 75 -13.39 10.64 4.52
N SER A 76 -14.70 10.86 4.35
CA SER A 76 -15.72 9.92 4.83
C SER A 76 -15.81 8.71 3.91
N LEU A 77 -15.43 7.54 4.45
CA LEU A 77 -15.54 6.28 3.71
C LEU A 77 -16.92 5.66 3.90
N THR A 78 -17.36 4.95 2.87
CA THR A 78 -18.49 4.03 3.00
C THR A 78 -18.08 2.82 3.84
N PRO A 79 -18.98 2.28 4.67
CA PRO A 79 -18.75 1.02 5.36
C PRO A 79 -18.38 -0.11 4.39
N CYS A 80 -17.61 -1.05 4.89
CA CYS A 80 -17.10 -2.16 4.10
C CYS A 80 -18.24 -2.98 3.50
N SER A 81 -18.28 -2.98 2.18
CA SER A 81 -19.14 -3.80 1.33
C SER A 81 -18.34 -4.17 0.07
N SER A 82 -18.92 -4.98 -0.83
CA SER A 82 -18.30 -5.28 -2.12
C SER A 82 -18.02 -4.01 -2.93
N GLN A 83 -18.94 -3.04 -2.89
CA GLN A 83 -18.76 -1.73 -3.52
C GLN A 83 -17.83 -0.82 -2.71
N GLY A 84 -17.93 -0.84 -1.39
CA GLY A 84 -17.11 -0.01 -0.49
C GLY A 84 -15.62 -0.27 -0.64
N ILE A 85 -15.19 -1.53 -0.75
CA ILE A 85 -13.76 -1.84 -0.94
C ILE A 85 -13.22 -1.38 -2.30
N VAL A 86 -14.04 -1.39 -3.35
CA VAL A 86 -13.66 -0.85 -4.67
C VAL A 86 -13.51 0.67 -4.59
N GLN A 87 -14.43 1.35 -3.91
CA GLN A 87 -14.38 2.80 -3.70
C GLN A 87 -13.17 3.20 -2.86
N ALA A 88 -12.92 2.53 -1.74
CA ALA A 88 -11.77 2.79 -0.88
C ALA A 88 -10.45 2.56 -1.62
N CYS A 89 -10.35 1.49 -2.42
CA CYS A 89 -9.18 1.25 -3.26
C CYS A 89 -8.99 2.37 -4.30
N SER A 90 -10.05 2.76 -5.01
CA SER A 90 -9.99 3.85 -5.99
C SER A 90 -9.55 5.16 -5.34
N LEU A 91 -10.13 5.50 -4.18
CA LEU A 91 -9.79 6.70 -3.43
C LEU A 91 -8.33 6.69 -2.97
N PHE A 92 -7.85 5.55 -2.47
CA PHE A 92 -6.45 5.40 -2.04
C PHE A 92 -5.47 5.70 -3.18
N TRP A 93 -5.71 5.16 -4.38
CA TRP A 93 -4.83 5.38 -5.53
C TRP A 93 -4.99 6.76 -6.18
N SER A 94 -6.17 7.37 -6.12
CA SER A 94 -6.39 8.73 -6.67
C SER A 94 -5.94 9.85 -5.72
N SER A 95 -5.76 9.55 -4.43
CA SER A 95 -5.36 10.55 -3.43
C SER A 95 -3.85 10.83 -3.51
N PRO A 96 -3.42 12.09 -3.28
CA PRO A 96 -2.01 12.41 -3.15
C PRO A 96 -1.37 11.71 -1.94
N PHE A 97 -0.19 11.15 -2.15
CA PHE A 97 0.67 10.61 -1.10
C PHE A 97 1.56 11.71 -0.53
N SER A 98 1.35 12.04 0.75
CA SER A 98 2.03 13.14 1.44
C SER A 98 3.42 12.77 1.98
N ASP A 99 4.08 13.69 2.69
CA ASP A 99 5.29 13.42 3.48
C ASP A 99 5.01 12.77 4.84
N HIS A 100 3.76 12.41 5.13
CA HIS A 100 3.38 11.72 6.35
C HIS A 100 3.46 10.20 6.22
N VAL A 101 3.88 9.54 7.29
CA VAL A 101 3.98 8.08 7.40
C VAL A 101 4.82 7.52 6.24
N VAL A 102 6.09 7.92 6.15
CA VAL A 102 6.96 7.60 5.00
C VAL A 102 8.13 6.67 5.34
N ASP A 103 8.47 6.56 6.62
CA ASP A 103 9.58 5.77 7.14
C ASP A 103 9.25 4.27 7.22
N GLY A 104 10.29 3.43 7.29
CA GLY A 104 10.18 2.00 7.55
C GLY A 104 9.62 1.14 6.40
N LYS A 105 9.37 1.72 5.22
CA LYS A 105 8.68 1.05 4.10
C LYS A 105 9.59 0.60 2.95
N SER A 106 10.87 0.94 3.04
CA SER A 106 11.92 0.56 2.09
C SER A 106 13.18 0.19 2.87
N LYS A 107 13.84 -0.92 2.50
CA LYS A 107 15.11 -1.31 3.11
C LYS A 107 16.24 -0.37 2.74
N SER A 108 16.27 0.10 1.48
CA SER A 108 17.29 1.02 0.97
C SER A 108 17.05 2.47 1.40
N HIS A 109 15.78 2.89 1.53
CA HIS A 109 15.40 4.25 1.89
C HIS A 109 14.56 4.25 3.18
N ARG A 110 15.17 3.85 4.29
CA ARG A 110 14.48 3.63 5.56
C ARG A 110 13.77 4.87 6.12
N ALA A 111 14.31 6.06 5.88
CA ALA A 111 13.75 7.30 6.42
C ALA A 111 12.56 7.84 5.60
N ASP A 112 12.53 7.56 4.29
CA ASP A 112 11.48 8.09 3.41
C ASP A 112 11.36 7.27 2.12
N VAL A 113 10.29 6.50 2.01
CA VAL A 113 9.99 5.65 0.85
C VAL A 113 9.81 6.44 -0.45
N ARG A 114 9.43 7.72 -0.38
CA ARG A 114 9.22 8.55 -1.57
C ARG A 114 10.48 8.73 -2.38
N ASN A 115 11.64 8.81 -1.71
CA ASN A 115 12.93 8.88 -2.37
C ASN A 115 13.18 7.64 -3.24
N PHE A 116 12.85 6.44 -2.71
CA PHE A 116 12.93 5.20 -3.46
C PHE A 116 11.95 5.17 -4.63
N LEU A 117 10.71 5.64 -4.45
CA LEU A 117 9.71 5.70 -5.52
C LEU A 117 10.14 6.64 -6.66
N CYS A 118 10.69 7.81 -6.32
CA CYS A 118 11.29 8.73 -7.29
C CYS A 118 12.45 8.07 -8.03
N GLU A 119 13.37 7.40 -7.33
CA GLU A 119 14.48 6.67 -7.95
C GLU A 119 13.98 5.58 -8.91
N LEU A 120 12.98 4.80 -8.49
CA LEU A 120 12.38 3.73 -9.27
C LEU A 120 11.77 4.24 -10.58
N SER A 121 11.11 5.41 -10.50
CA SER A 121 10.53 6.10 -11.66
C SER A 121 11.62 6.65 -12.59
N ASN A 122 12.61 7.36 -12.04
CA ASN A 122 13.71 7.97 -12.80
C ASN A 122 14.52 6.93 -13.60
N ARG A 123 14.79 5.77 -12.99
CA ARG A 123 15.51 4.68 -13.65
C ARG A 123 14.62 3.84 -14.60
N LYS A 124 13.36 4.24 -14.80
CA LYS A 124 12.37 3.56 -15.67
C LYS A 124 12.28 2.06 -15.41
N SER A 125 12.27 1.68 -14.13
CA SER A 125 12.25 0.25 -13.75
C SER A 125 11.06 -0.48 -14.34
N LYS A 126 11.31 -1.74 -14.75
CA LYS A 126 10.27 -2.64 -15.27
C LYS A 126 9.56 -3.42 -14.17
N LYS A 127 10.20 -3.63 -13.01
CA LYS A 127 9.67 -4.37 -11.86
C LYS A 127 10.04 -3.69 -10.56
N TYR A 128 9.20 -3.86 -9.53
CA TYR A 128 9.54 -3.46 -8.17
C TYR A 128 10.60 -4.42 -7.59
N PRO A 129 11.69 -3.94 -6.97
CA PRO A 129 12.69 -4.81 -6.35
C PRO A 129 12.17 -5.45 -5.07
N ILE A 130 11.82 -6.73 -5.12
CA ILE A 130 11.32 -7.48 -3.96
C ILE A 130 12.28 -7.46 -2.77
N ALA A 131 13.59 -7.35 -3.02
CA ALA A 131 14.61 -7.27 -1.99
C ALA A 131 14.47 -6.00 -1.12
N ASP A 132 13.87 -4.93 -1.67
CA ASP A 132 13.68 -3.66 -0.96
C ASP A 132 12.47 -3.68 -0.01
N LEU A 133 11.54 -4.64 -0.17
CA LEU A 133 10.37 -4.74 0.69
C LEU A 133 10.78 -5.04 2.13
N VAL A 134 10.06 -4.41 3.07
CA VAL A 134 10.24 -4.59 4.51
C VAL A 134 9.17 -5.57 5.02
N PRO A 135 9.56 -6.74 5.56
CA PRO A 135 8.61 -7.74 6.03
C PRO A 135 7.89 -7.28 7.31
N LEU A 136 6.61 -7.64 7.43
CA LEU A 136 5.81 -7.40 8.62
C LEU A 136 5.85 -8.61 9.56
N SER A 137 6.01 -8.36 10.86
CA SER A 137 5.94 -9.42 11.88
C SER A 137 4.50 -9.70 12.32
N LEU A 138 3.57 -9.77 11.35
CA LEU A 138 2.14 -10.02 11.58
C LEU A 138 1.70 -11.44 11.16
N GLY A 139 2.60 -12.23 10.58
CA GLY A 139 2.30 -13.57 10.05
C GLY A 139 1.89 -13.56 8.57
N SER A 140 1.10 -14.56 8.18
CA SER A 140 0.59 -14.72 6.82
C SER A 140 -0.64 -13.84 6.55
N VAL A 141 -1.00 -13.70 5.27
CA VAL A 141 -2.25 -13.06 4.86
C VAL A 141 -3.45 -13.62 5.63
N SER A 142 -3.61 -14.95 5.69
CA SER A 142 -4.72 -15.59 6.40
C SER A 142 -4.74 -15.31 7.90
N SER A 143 -3.57 -15.29 8.54
CA SER A 143 -3.45 -15.01 9.97
C SER A 143 -3.94 -13.61 10.31
N VAL A 144 -3.51 -12.60 9.54
CA VAL A 144 -3.93 -11.21 9.76
C VAL A 144 -5.40 -11.00 9.45
N ILE A 145 -5.93 -11.62 8.40
CA ILE A 145 -7.36 -11.53 8.09
C ILE A 145 -8.20 -12.06 9.25
N ASN A 146 -7.88 -13.23 9.80
CA ASN A 146 -8.62 -13.80 10.92
C ASN A 146 -8.54 -12.89 12.15
N GLN A 147 -7.35 -12.37 12.48
CA GLN A 147 -7.17 -11.43 13.59
C GLN A 147 -7.99 -10.14 13.48
N ILE A 148 -8.32 -9.69 12.27
CA ILE A 148 -9.12 -8.48 12.05
C ILE A 148 -10.62 -8.80 12.05
N VAL A 149 -11.02 -9.96 11.54
CA VAL A 149 -12.43 -10.37 11.43
C VAL A 149 -12.97 -10.89 12.77
N GLU A 150 -12.13 -11.47 13.62
CA GLU A 150 -12.51 -12.02 14.93
C GLU A 150 -12.50 -10.97 16.07
N ARG A 151 -12.18 -9.70 15.76
CA ARG A 151 -12.27 -8.57 16.69
C ARG A 151 -13.68 -7.99 16.72
#